data_AF-A0A2X3CV75-F1
#
_entry.id   AF-A0A2X3CV75-F1
#
_cell.length_a   1.000
_cell.length_b   1.000
_cell.length_c   1.000
_cell.angle_alpha   90.00
_cell.angle_beta   90.00
_cell.angle_gamma   90.00
#
_symmetry.space_group_name_H-M   'P 1'
#
loop_
_entity.id
_entity.type
_entity.pdbx_description
1 polymer ?
#
loop_
_entity_poly.entity_id
_entity_poly.type
_entity_poly.pdbx_seq_one_letter_code
_entity_poly.pdbx_strand_id
1 'polypeptide(L)'
;MESNGKYVDRNGHAVDYQTGPIIWGEPGTNGQHAFYQLIHQGTKMVPCDFIAPAITHNPLSDHHQKLLSNFFAQTEALAFGKSREVVEQEYRDQGKDPATLEHVVPFKVFEGNRPTNSILLA
;
A
#
# COMPACT_ATOMS: atom_id res chain seq x y z
N MET A 1 -17.61 -4.33 10.19
CA MET A 1 -17.50 -5.75 10.58
C MET A 1 -18.73 -6.22 11.34
N GLU A 2 -19.13 -5.57 12.44
CA GLU A 2 -20.35 -5.92 13.18
C GLU A 2 -21.64 -5.87 12.33
N SER A 3 -21.79 -4.83 11.48
CA SER A 3 -23.00 -4.65 10.67
C SER A 3 -23.18 -5.71 9.59
N ASN A 4 -22.12 -5.94 8.79
CA ASN A 4 -22.15 -6.78 7.59
C ASN A 4 -21.46 -8.14 7.74
N GLY A 5 -20.90 -8.44 8.91
CA GLY A 5 -20.38 -9.78 9.27
C GLY A 5 -21.53 -10.72 9.55
N LYS A 6 -22.32 -11.03 8.53
CA LYS A 6 -23.56 -11.79 8.59
C LYS A 6 -23.52 -12.92 7.57
N TYR A 7 -24.25 -14.00 7.85
CA TYR A 7 -24.31 -15.18 6.99
C TYR A 7 -25.73 -15.53 6.51
N VAL A 8 -26.74 -14.77 6.92
CA VAL A 8 -28.15 -14.97 6.53
C VAL A 8 -28.65 -13.73 5.81
N ASP A 9 -29.32 -13.91 4.68
CA ASP A 9 -29.89 -12.84 3.86
C ASP A 9 -31.21 -12.28 4.43
N ARG A 10 -31.79 -11.30 3.74
CA ARG A 10 -33.06 -10.67 4.17
C ARG A 10 -34.27 -11.60 4.09
N ASN A 11 -34.17 -12.71 3.36
CA ASN A 11 -35.23 -13.71 3.25
C ASN A 11 -35.10 -14.82 4.31
N GLY A 12 -34.05 -14.79 5.14
CA GLY A 12 -33.81 -15.81 6.17
C GLY A 12 -32.99 -17.01 5.68
N HIS A 13 -32.38 -16.94 4.50
CA HIS A 13 -31.57 -18.03 3.96
C HIS A 13 -30.07 -17.80 4.16
N ALA A 14 -29.32 -18.88 4.40
CA ALA A 14 -27.87 -18.82 4.45
C ALA A 14 -27.29 -18.46 3.07
N VAL A 15 -26.30 -17.55 3.05
CA VAL A 15 -25.65 -17.09 1.82
C VAL A 15 -24.52 -18.03 1.38
N ASP A 16 -24.29 -18.13 0.08
CA ASP A 16 -23.20 -18.88 -0.56
C ASP A 16 -22.08 -17.98 -1.12
N TYR A 17 -22.13 -16.68 -0.79
CA TYR A 17 -21.18 -15.65 -1.21
C TYR A 17 -20.51 -14.95 -0.02
N GLN A 18 -19.41 -14.24 -0.30
CA GLN A 18 -18.69 -13.44 0.71
C GLN A 18 -19.48 -12.19 1.11
N THR A 19 -19.56 -11.90 2.41
CA THR A 19 -20.25 -10.70 2.94
C THR A 19 -19.28 -9.60 3.35
N GLY A 20 -19.35 -9.11 4.60
CA GLY A 20 -18.49 -8.02 5.07
C GLY A 20 -17.01 -8.41 5.14
N PRO A 21 -16.09 -7.57 4.64
CA PRO A 21 -14.65 -7.83 4.76
C PRO A 21 -14.15 -7.60 6.18
N ILE A 22 -12.95 -8.12 6.48
CA ILE A 22 -12.17 -7.74 7.65
C ILE A 22 -11.61 -6.33 7.41
N ILE A 23 -11.85 -5.41 8.36
CA ILE A 23 -11.34 -4.05 8.33
C ILE A 23 -10.21 -3.93 9.35
N TRP A 24 -9.09 -3.36 8.94
CA TRP A 24 -7.92 -3.14 9.77
C TRP A 24 -7.08 -1.99 9.21
N GLY A 25 -6.22 -1.38 10.02
CA GLY A 25 -5.37 -0.27 9.62
C GLY A 25 -4.78 0.50 10.81
N GLU A 26 -3.82 1.38 10.53
CA GLU A 26 -3.16 2.28 11.48
C GLU A 26 -2.89 3.62 10.76
N PRO A 27 -2.81 4.76 11.48
CA PRO A 27 -2.42 6.04 10.89
C PRO A 27 -1.04 5.99 10.23
N GLY A 28 -0.91 6.70 9.10
CA GLY A 28 0.38 6.97 8.47
C GLY A 28 1.19 8.00 9.28
N THR A 29 2.52 7.91 9.32
CA THR A 29 3.40 6.95 8.63
C THR A 29 3.70 5.69 9.45
N ASN A 30 3.12 5.53 10.65
CA ASN A 30 3.39 4.38 11.53
C ASN A 30 3.12 3.03 10.83
N GLY A 31 1.98 2.91 10.14
CA GLY A 31 1.63 1.70 9.39
C GLY A 31 2.66 1.31 8.33
N GLN A 32 3.36 2.30 7.75
CA GLN A 32 4.38 2.07 6.71
C GLN A 32 5.57 1.25 7.22
N HIS A 33 5.88 1.35 8.51
CA HIS A 33 6.96 0.63 9.15
C HIS A 33 6.51 -0.67 9.84
N ALA A 34 5.22 -1.01 9.76
CA ALA A 34 4.65 -2.19 10.41
C ALA A 34 4.25 -3.28 9.40
N PHE A 35 3.34 -2.98 8.47
CA PHE A 35 2.70 -4.00 7.63
C PHE A 35 2.67 -3.70 6.13
N TYR A 36 3.18 -2.54 5.70
CA TYR A 36 3.21 -2.17 4.28
C TYR A 36 4.11 -3.10 3.45
N GLN A 37 5.11 -3.75 4.08
CA GLN A 37 5.89 -4.80 3.44
C GLN A 37 4.98 -5.93 2.89
N LEU A 38 4.01 -6.37 3.68
CA LEU A 38 3.04 -7.38 3.25
C LEU A 38 2.11 -6.84 2.16
N ILE A 39 1.69 -5.57 2.27
CA ILE A 39 0.83 -4.95 1.27
C ILE A 39 1.56 -4.87 -0.08
N HIS A 40 2.84 -4.51 -0.11
CA HIS A 40 3.63 -4.33 -1.33
C HIS A 40 4.12 -5.63 -1.98
N GLN A 41 4.63 -6.58 -1.20
CA GLN A 41 5.30 -7.78 -1.72
C GLN A 41 4.69 -9.09 -1.20
N GLY A 42 3.63 -9.02 -0.39
CA GLY A 42 2.90 -10.20 0.05
C GLY A 42 2.01 -10.80 -1.03
N THR A 43 1.53 -12.01 -0.77
CA THR A 43 0.72 -12.81 -1.69
C THR A 43 -0.79 -12.54 -1.60
N LYS A 44 -1.21 -11.60 -0.73
CA LYS A 44 -2.61 -11.22 -0.55
C LYS A 44 -2.85 -9.87 -1.21
N MET A 45 -3.91 -9.77 -2.00
CA MET A 45 -4.42 -8.48 -2.45
C MET A 45 -5.17 -7.82 -1.29
N VAL A 46 -4.76 -6.60 -0.93
CA VAL A 46 -5.38 -5.81 0.14
C VAL A 46 -5.76 -4.45 -0.44
N PRO A 47 -7.04 -4.22 -0.78
CA PRO A 47 -7.51 -2.89 -1.18
C PRO A 47 -7.32 -1.91 -0.02
N CYS A 48 -6.75 -0.74 -0.30
CA CYS A 48 -6.43 0.26 0.74
C CYS A 48 -7.10 1.61 0.46
N ASP A 49 -7.75 2.18 1.48
CA ASP A 49 -8.22 3.56 1.45
C ASP A 49 -7.20 4.46 2.16
N PHE A 50 -6.55 5.33 1.41
CA PHE A 50 -5.65 6.34 1.93
C PHE A 50 -6.44 7.62 2.17
N ILE A 51 -6.38 8.15 3.40
CA ILE A 51 -7.11 9.34 3.80
C ILE A 51 -6.14 10.38 4.38
N ALA A 52 -6.18 11.62 3.89
CA ALA A 52 -5.36 12.71 4.40
C ALA A 52 -6.09 14.07 4.34
N PRO A 53 -5.86 14.98 5.30
CA PRO A 53 -6.26 16.38 5.18
C PRO A 53 -5.20 17.19 4.42
N ALA A 54 -5.65 18.09 3.54
CA ALA A 54 -4.78 19.02 2.81
C ALA A 54 -4.11 20.03 3.76
N ILE A 55 -4.78 20.41 4.85
CA ILE A 55 -4.32 21.40 5.83
C ILE A 55 -4.16 20.73 7.20
N THR A 56 -3.04 20.99 7.88
CA THR A 56 -2.80 20.54 9.25
C THR A 56 -3.25 21.58 10.27
N HIS A 57 -3.75 21.12 11.42
CA HIS A 57 -3.98 21.97 12.59
C HIS A 57 -2.68 22.31 13.35
N ASN A 58 -1.57 21.63 13.05
CA ASN A 58 -0.28 21.80 13.70
C ASN A 58 0.80 22.09 12.65
N PRO A 59 0.84 23.32 12.10
CA PRO A 59 1.84 23.69 11.11
C PRO A 59 3.23 23.72 11.77
N LEU A 60 4.05 22.72 11.46
CA LEU A 60 5.42 22.61 11.94
C LEU A 60 6.34 22.34 10.77
N SER A 61 7.17 23.33 10.44
CA SER A 61 8.14 23.30 9.34
C SER A 61 7.58 22.62 8.09
N ASP A 62 8.17 21.50 7.67
CA ASP A 62 7.81 20.71 6.49
C ASP A 62 7.14 19.38 6.86
N HIS A 63 6.71 19.18 8.11
CA HIS A 63 6.15 17.91 8.58
C HIS A 63 4.93 17.47 7.77
N HIS A 64 3.98 18.40 7.54
CA HIS A 64 2.77 18.07 6.78
C HIS A 64 3.06 17.80 5.31
N GLN A 65 4.05 18.50 4.74
CA GLN A 65 4.49 18.26 3.37
C GLN A 65 5.12 16.86 3.24
N LYS A 66 5.94 16.44 4.21
CA LYS A 66 6.50 15.08 4.29
C LYS A 66 5.43 14.02 4.51
N LEU A 67 4.40 14.31 5.31
CA LEU A 67 3.26 13.40 5.48
C LEU A 67 2.52 13.20 4.15
N LEU A 68 2.20 14.30 3.45
CA LEU A 68 1.51 14.25 2.17
C LEU A 68 2.37 13.63 1.06
N SER A 69 3.68 13.87 1.04
CA SER A 69 4.57 13.21 0.06
C SER A 69 4.55 11.69 0.24
N ASN A 70 4.57 11.22 1.49
CA ASN A 70 4.42 9.79 1.80
C ASN A 70 3.04 9.24 1.44
N PHE A 71 1.97 10.01 1.65
CA PHE A 71 0.62 9.63 1.23
C PHE A 71 0.55 9.38 -0.28
N PHE A 72 1.02 10.33 -1.11
CA PHE A 72 0.98 10.19 -2.56
C PHE A 72 1.92 9.08 -3.07
N ALA A 73 3.15 9.04 -2.54
CA ALA A 73 4.17 8.09 -2.97
C ALA A 73 3.76 6.63 -2.70
N GLN A 74 3.05 6.35 -1.61
CA GLN A 74 2.61 4.98 -1.31
C GLN A 74 1.57 4.48 -2.31
N THR A 75 0.58 5.31 -2.66
CA THR A 75 -0.43 4.93 -3.66
C THR A 75 0.17 4.77 -5.05
N GLU A 76 1.16 5.60 -5.40
CA GLU A 76 1.92 5.47 -6.65
C GLU A 76 2.74 4.17 -6.69
N ALA A 77 3.49 3.88 -5.63
CA ALA A 77 4.29 2.66 -5.53
C ALA A 77 3.42 1.39 -5.60
N LEU A 78 2.24 1.39 -4.98
CA LEU A 78 1.29 0.27 -5.04
C LEU A 78 0.71 0.08 -6.45
N ALA A 79 0.44 1.17 -7.16
CA ALA A 79 -0.09 1.11 -8.52
C ALA A 79 0.94 0.63 -9.54
N PHE A 80 2.15 1.21 -9.53
CA PHE A 80 3.13 1.02 -10.61
C PHE A 80 4.25 0.04 -10.28
N GLY A 81 4.51 -0.21 -8.99
CA GLY A 81 5.60 -1.07 -8.57
C GLY A 81 6.96 -0.59 -9.09
N LYS A 82 7.85 -1.55 -9.35
CA LYS A 82 9.22 -1.33 -9.80
C LYS A 82 9.74 -2.59 -10.48
N SER A 83 10.00 -2.49 -11.78
CA SER A 83 10.43 -3.64 -12.59
C SER A 83 11.86 -4.08 -12.28
N ARG A 84 12.19 -5.30 -12.72
CA ARG A 84 13.54 -5.85 -12.60
C ARG A 84 14.57 -4.97 -13.30
N GLU A 85 14.26 -4.49 -14.49
CA GLU A 85 15.14 -3.64 -15.30
C GLU A 85 15.49 -2.35 -14.56
N VAL A 86 14.52 -1.73 -13.87
CA VAL A 86 14.76 -0.54 -13.05
C VAL A 86 15.69 -0.88 -11.88
N VAL A 87 15.45 -1.99 -11.18
CA VAL A 87 16.31 -2.43 -10.06
C VAL A 87 17.75 -2.70 -10.53
N GLU A 88 17.91 -3.39 -11.66
CA GLU A 88 19.24 -3.67 -12.23
C GLU A 88 19.93 -2.38 -12.68
N GLN A 89 19.20 -1.44 -13.27
CA GLN A 89 19.76 -0.16 -13.68
C GLN A 89 20.27 0.65 -12.48
N GLU A 90 19.51 0.71 -11.38
CA GLU A 90 19.97 1.37 -10.16
C GLU A 90 21.27 0.77 -9.59
N TYR A 91 21.47 -0.54 -9.77
CA TYR A 91 22.72 -1.18 -9.39
C TYR A 91 23.87 -0.84 -10.34
N ARG A 92 23.61 -0.75 -11.65
CA ARG A 92 24.61 -0.28 -12.64
C ARG A 92 25.04 1.15 -12.35
N ASP A 93 24.10 2.03 -12.01
CA ASP A 93 24.39 3.43 -11.68
C ASP A 93 25.27 3.57 -10.41
N GLN A 94 25.24 2.56 -9.54
CA GLN A 94 26.12 2.44 -8.37
C GLN A 94 27.45 1.72 -8.68
N GLY A 95 27.74 1.42 -9.95
CA GLY A 95 28.96 0.73 -10.38
C GLY A 95 28.99 -0.77 -10.06
N LYS A 96 27.84 -1.40 -9.79
CA LYS A 96 27.75 -2.85 -9.51
C LYS A 96 27.31 -3.60 -10.75
N ASP A 97 27.80 -4.81 -10.92
CA ASP A 97 27.34 -5.72 -11.97
C ASP A 97 26.07 -6.47 -11.50
N PRO A 98 24.90 -6.26 -12.13
CA PRO A 98 23.66 -6.94 -11.76
C PRO A 98 23.74 -8.47 -11.86
N ALA A 99 24.62 -9.02 -12.71
CA ALA A 99 24.81 -10.47 -12.81
C ALA A 99 25.37 -11.07 -11.51
N THR A 100 26.11 -10.29 -10.73
CA THR A 100 26.61 -10.71 -9.40
C THR A 100 25.54 -10.57 -8.29
N LEU A 101 24.42 -9.92 -8.61
CA LEU A 101 23.36 -9.55 -7.67
C LEU A 101 22.06 -10.34 -7.89
N GLU A 102 22.10 -11.46 -8.63
CA GLU A 102 20.93 -12.33 -8.84
C GLU A 102 20.31 -12.82 -7.52
N HIS A 103 21.09 -12.91 -6.46
CA HIS A 103 20.63 -13.29 -5.11
C HIS A 103 19.85 -12.19 -4.38
N VAL A 104 19.78 -10.95 -4.90
CA VAL A 104 19.08 -9.82 -4.26
C VAL A 104 18.08 -9.13 -5.20
N VAL A 105 18.38 -9.04 -6.50
CA VAL A 105 17.55 -8.35 -7.49
C VAL A 105 16.08 -8.81 -7.46
N PRO A 106 15.76 -10.12 -7.47
CA PRO A 106 14.36 -10.58 -7.47
C PRO A 106 13.55 -10.09 -6.26
N PHE A 107 14.20 -9.95 -5.10
CA PHE A 107 13.54 -9.54 -3.86
C PHE A 107 13.29 -8.03 -3.76
N LYS A 108 13.87 -7.24 -4.67
CA LYS A 108 13.66 -5.78 -4.76
C LYS A 108 12.69 -5.37 -5.87
N VAL A 109 12.14 -6.34 -6.61
CA VAL A 109 11.08 -6.11 -7.59
C VAL A 109 9.75 -5.89 -6.86
N PHE A 110 8.99 -4.91 -7.31
CA PHE A 110 7.64 -4.66 -6.86
C PHE A 110 6.71 -4.84 -8.05
N GLU A 111 5.77 -5.78 -7.96
CA GLU A 111 4.88 -6.09 -9.09
C GLU A 111 3.89 -4.97 -9.40
N GLY A 112 3.60 -4.09 -8.43
CA GLY A 112 2.57 -3.06 -8.55
C GLY A 112 1.18 -3.68 -8.70
N ASN A 113 0.29 -2.97 -9.40
CA ASN A 113 -1.10 -3.38 -9.66
C ASN A 113 -1.89 -3.72 -8.38
N ARG A 114 -1.66 -2.96 -7.31
CA ARG A 114 -2.34 -3.09 -6.03
C ARG A 114 -3.28 -1.90 -5.82
N PRO A 115 -4.59 -2.13 -5.69
CA PRO A 115 -5.58 -1.07 -5.77
C PRO A 115 -5.62 -0.20 -4.51
N THR A 116 -5.72 1.11 -4.71
CA THR A 116 -5.90 2.10 -3.64
C THR A 116 -6.93 3.15 -4.01
N ASN A 117 -7.71 3.63 -3.05
CA ASN A 117 -8.46 4.88 -3.15
C ASN A 117 -7.71 5.99 -2.39
N SER A 118 -7.70 7.21 -2.93
CA SER A 118 -7.13 8.38 -2.26
C SER A 118 -8.22 9.39 -1.95
N ILE A 119 -8.48 9.63 -0.67
CA ILE A 119 -9.50 10.55 -0.17
C ILE A 119 -8.80 11.74 0.49
N LEU A 120 -8.75 12.86 -0.23
CA LEU A 120 -8.17 14.11 0.25
C LEU A 120 -9.28 15.03 0.73
N LEU A 121 -9.17 15.52 1.97
CA LEU A 121 -10.09 16.50 2.55
C LEU A 121 -9.48 17.91 2.47
N ALA A 122 -10.28 18.89 2.04
CA ALA A 122 -9.88 20.30 1.93
C ALA A 122 -10.44 21.14 3.09
#